data_AF-D0NYU8-F1
#
_entry.id   AF-D0NYU8-F1
#
_cell.length_a   1.000
_cell.length_b   1.000
_cell.length_c   1.000
_cell.angle_alpha   90.00
_cell.angle_beta   90.00
_cell.angle_gamma   90.00
#
_symmetry.space_group_name_H-M   'P 1'
#
loop_
_entity.id
_entity.type
_entity.pdbx_description
1 polymer ?
#
loop_
_entity_poly.entity_id
_entity_poly.type
_entity_poly.pdbx_seq_one_letter_code
_entity_poly.pdbx_strand_id
1 'polypeptide(L)'
;MACVADLVRDFESLLVHKHRFALADVVTCLQAIIRDVEDVQHRLERLVALVPSFLGERELRYAAVILLLTKKRDHLAKFLEDGMQVLQNSHSRRVEQYQEAITQLTAEFKLALEDEHLQRGKQLHFDIQTIETSMATMLLPHFEICRTITTANAQVQSVGSSFSKPERDAIVTFVRTAAMLKSGDVTFSSVLQDASKFLERLALFEQAASKDAFLVCSSALKLQFRESLDQELFLAYVQDWVLKRESLQV
;
A
#
# COMPACT_ATOMS: atom_id res chain seq x y z
N MET A 1 22.19 15.17 -51.48
CA MET A 1 21.58 13.96 -50.92
C MET A 1 22.71 13.08 -50.43
N ALA A 2 22.95 13.04 -49.12
CA ALA A 2 24.00 12.20 -48.55
C ALA A 2 23.60 10.73 -48.69
N CYS A 3 24.54 9.84 -49.04
CA CYS A 3 24.28 8.42 -49.13
C CYS A 3 24.05 7.86 -47.72
N VAL A 4 23.21 6.82 -47.58
CA VAL A 4 22.97 6.12 -46.29
C VAL A 4 24.30 5.71 -45.64
N ALA A 5 25.33 5.41 -46.43
CA ALA A 5 26.67 5.08 -45.95
C ALA A 5 27.40 6.26 -45.29
N ASP A 6 27.14 7.50 -45.71
CA ASP A 6 27.71 8.71 -45.07
C ASP A 6 26.96 9.01 -43.77
N LEU A 7 25.64 8.80 -43.77
CA LEU A 7 24.79 8.96 -42.58
C LEU A 7 25.16 7.96 -41.48
N VAL A 8 25.48 6.71 -41.84
CA VAL A 8 25.94 5.67 -40.91
C VAL A 8 27.33 5.98 -40.37
N ARG A 9 28.23 6.54 -41.19
CA ARG A 9 29.58 6.93 -40.76
C ARG A 9 29.58 8.15 -39.83
N ASP A 10 28.67 9.09 -40.06
CA ASP A 10 28.39 10.22 -39.16
C ASP A 10 27.73 9.74 -37.86
N PHE A 11 26.85 8.73 -37.93
CA PHE A 11 26.26 8.05 -36.76
C PHE A 11 27.31 7.28 -35.95
N GLU A 12 28.24 6.59 -36.60
CA GLU A 12 29.36 5.91 -35.95
C GLU A 12 30.31 6.92 -35.29
N SER A 13 30.60 8.05 -35.94
CA SER A 13 31.37 9.16 -35.37
C SER A 13 30.72 9.75 -34.10
N LEU A 14 29.39 9.89 -34.12
CA LEU A 14 28.58 10.30 -32.96
C LEU A 14 28.54 9.25 -31.84
N LEU A 15 28.50 7.96 -32.18
CA LEU A 15 28.53 6.84 -31.23
C LEU A 15 29.89 6.65 -30.53
N VAL A 16 30.99 7.15 -31.14
CA VAL A 16 32.35 7.09 -30.59
C VAL A 16 32.58 8.15 -29.49
N HIS A 17 31.74 9.19 -29.39
CA HIS A 17 31.86 10.22 -28.35
C HIS A 17 30.91 9.99 -27.16
N LYS A 18 31.35 10.49 -25.99
CA LYS A 18 30.88 10.36 -24.59
C LYS A 18 29.37 10.36 -24.27
N HIS A 19 28.47 10.49 -25.24
CA HIS A 19 27.03 10.70 -25.05
C HIS A 19 26.15 9.46 -25.35
N ARG A 20 26.75 8.31 -25.68
CA ARG A 20 26.05 7.05 -26.03
C ARG A 20 25.06 6.54 -24.96
N PHE A 21 25.35 6.77 -23.68
CA PHE A 21 24.49 6.31 -22.59
C PHE A 21 23.37 7.31 -22.28
N ALA A 22 23.68 8.61 -22.25
CA ALA A 22 22.69 9.64 -21.96
C ALA A 22 21.55 9.73 -23.01
N LEU A 23 21.87 9.55 -24.29
CA LEU A 23 20.85 9.54 -25.35
C LEU A 23 19.98 8.27 -25.30
N ALA A 24 20.56 7.13 -24.94
CA ALA A 24 19.81 5.89 -24.74
C ALA A 24 18.88 5.99 -23.52
N ASP A 25 19.33 6.63 -22.44
CA ASP A 25 18.52 6.84 -21.22
C ASP A 25 17.36 7.81 -21.47
N VAL A 26 17.58 8.88 -22.24
CA VAL A 26 16.53 9.83 -22.63
C VAL A 26 15.49 9.16 -23.53
N VAL A 27 15.91 8.37 -24.53
CA VAL A 27 14.99 7.63 -25.40
C VAL A 27 14.19 6.58 -24.59
N THR A 28 14.83 5.92 -23.63
CA THR A 28 14.17 4.93 -22.76
C THR A 28 13.14 5.59 -21.83
N CYS A 29 13.46 6.76 -21.27
CA CYS A 29 12.53 7.54 -20.44
C CYS A 29 11.33 8.04 -21.26
N LEU A 30 11.57 8.53 -22.48
CA LEU A 30 10.49 8.99 -23.36
C LEU A 30 9.56 7.84 -23.77
N GLN A 31 10.10 6.66 -24.03
CA GLN A 31 9.30 5.46 -24.32
C GLN A 31 8.46 5.00 -23.12
N ALA A 32 8.95 5.15 -21.89
CA ALA A 32 8.20 4.82 -20.69
C ALA A 32 7.02 5.79 -20.48
N ILE A 33 7.28 7.10 -20.63
CA ILE A 33 6.27 8.14 -20.47
C ILE A 33 5.13 7.98 -21.49
N ILE A 34 5.46 7.64 -22.75
CA ILE A 34 4.44 7.40 -23.78
C ILE A 34 3.53 6.22 -23.37
N ARG A 35 4.09 5.12 -22.88
CA ARG A 35 3.30 3.95 -22.44
C ARG A 35 2.41 4.28 -21.26
N ASP A 36 2.90 5.06 -20.30
CA ASP A 36 2.11 5.46 -19.12
C ASP A 36 0.94 6.37 -19.53
N VAL A 37 1.14 7.26 -20.50
CA VAL A 37 0.08 8.12 -21.05
C VAL A 37 -0.96 7.30 -21.82
N GLU A 38 -0.53 6.31 -22.59
CA GLU A 38 -1.45 5.39 -23.31
C GLU A 38 -2.29 4.54 -22.34
N ASP A 39 -1.70 4.05 -21.25
CA ASP A 39 -2.42 3.29 -20.21
C ASP A 39 -3.46 4.17 -19.49
N VAL A 40 -3.07 5.40 -19.13
CA VAL A 40 -3.99 6.37 -18.52
C VAL A 40 -5.15 6.69 -19.47
N GLN A 41 -4.88 6.85 -20.77
CA GLN A 41 -5.92 7.06 -21.77
C GLN A 41 -6.89 5.88 -21.86
N HIS A 42 -6.38 4.64 -21.89
CA HIS A 42 -7.22 3.44 -21.95
C HIS A 42 -8.09 3.28 -20.70
N ARG A 43 -7.55 3.62 -19.52
CA ARG A 43 -8.29 3.56 -18.25
C ARG A 43 -9.35 4.65 -18.16
N LEU A 44 -9.09 5.83 -18.72
CA LEU A 44 -10.06 6.92 -18.85
C LEU A 44 -11.20 6.57 -19.82
N GLU A 45 -10.89 6.00 -20.98
CA GLU A 45 -11.91 5.55 -21.95
C GLU A 45 -12.82 4.47 -21.35
N ARG A 46 -12.25 3.55 -20.56
CA ARG A 46 -13.03 2.56 -19.79
C ARG A 46 -13.92 3.19 -18.71
N LEU A 47 -13.42 4.19 -17.99
CA LEU A 47 -14.20 4.90 -16.98
C LEU A 47 -15.35 5.69 -17.60
N VAL A 48 -15.12 6.30 -18.76
CA VAL A 48 -16.16 7.01 -19.53
C VAL A 48 -17.24 6.04 -20.03
N ALA A 49 -16.86 4.83 -20.46
CA ALA A 49 -17.82 3.80 -20.88
C ALA A 49 -18.67 3.22 -19.73
N LEU A 50 -18.20 3.32 -18.48
CA LEU A 50 -18.87 2.78 -17.29
C LEU A 50 -19.84 3.76 -16.62
N VAL A 51 -19.94 5.00 -17.10
CA VAL A 51 -20.89 5.99 -16.57
C VAL A 51 -22.08 6.15 -17.53
N PRO A 52 -23.13 5.32 -17.37
CA PRO A 52 -24.47 5.79 -17.59
C PRO A 52 -25.25 5.85 -16.28
N SER A 53 -25.94 6.98 -16.10
CA SER A 53 -26.98 7.29 -15.11
C SER A 53 -26.53 7.83 -13.74
N PHE A 54 -27.10 9.01 -13.43
CA PHE A 54 -27.12 9.78 -12.18
C PHE A 54 -26.12 10.95 -12.03
N LEU A 55 -26.72 12.15 -12.00
CA LEU A 55 -26.27 13.44 -11.41
C LEU A 55 -25.75 14.52 -12.38
N GLY A 56 -26.69 15.32 -12.91
CA GLY A 56 -26.50 16.44 -13.84
C GLY A 56 -25.71 17.67 -13.33
N GLU A 57 -25.11 17.63 -12.14
CA GLU A 57 -24.14 18.66 -11.68
C GLU A 57 -22.70 18.12 -11.56
N ARG A 58 -22.51 16.80 -11.42
CA ARG A 58 -21.19 16.16 -11.42
C ARG A 58 -20.60 16.13 -12.84
N GLU A 59 -21.44 15.92 -13.86
CA GLU A 59 -21.02 15.92 -15.27
C GLU A 59 -20.37 17.23 -15.73
N LEU A 60 -20.84 18.39 -15.26
CA LEU A 60 -20.21 19.68 -15.61
C LEU A 60 -18.80 19.82 -15.02
N ARG A 61 -18.60 19.34 -13.78
CA ARG A 61 -17.27 19.33 -13.15
C ARG A 61 -16.35 18.31 -13.79
N TYR A 62 -16.84 17.12 -14.13
CA TYR A 62 -16.05 16.11 -14.85
C TYR A 62 -15.73 16.54 -16.27
N ALA A 63 -16.66 17.14 -17.00
CA ALA A 63 -16.42 17.69 -18.33
C ALA A 63 -15.39 18.84 -18.28
N ALA A 64 -15.46 19.71 -17.28
CA ALA A 64 -14.47 20.77 -17.08
C ALA A 64 -13.07 20.21 -16.75
N VAL A 65 -13.00 19.17 -15.91
CA VAL A 65 -11.74 18.48 -15.59
C VAL A 65 -11.19 17.75 -16.81
N ILE A 66 -12.02 17.06 -17.58
CA ILE A 66 -11.63 16.39 -18.83
C ILE A 66 -11.12 17.43 -19.83
N LEU A 67 -11.83 18.53 -20.05
CA LEU A 67 -11.40 19.62 -20.94
C LEU A 67 -10.05 20.22 -20.49
N LEU A 68 -9.85 20.39 -19.18
CA LEU A 68 -8.59 20.89 -18.63
C LEU A 68 -7.45 19.89 -18.83
N LEU A 69 -7.70 18.60 -18.64
CA LEU A 69 -6.72 17.53 -18.86
C LEU A 69 -6.37 17.40 -20.35
N THR A 70 -7.36 17.46 -21.24
CA THR A 70 -7.15 17.49 -22.69
C THR A 70 -6.33 18.72 -23.08
N LYS A 71 -6.65 19.91 -22.56
CA LYS A 71 -5.88 21.12 -22.82
C LYS A 71 -4.44 21.00 -22.31
N LYS A 72 -4.21 20.39 -21.15
CA LYS A 72 -2.85 20.16 -20.61
C LYS A 72 -2.08 19.12 -21.44
N ARG A 73 -2.73 18.05 -21.88
CA ARG A 73 -2.17 17.05 -22.80
C ARG A 73 -1.72 17.71 -24.11
N ASP A 74 -2.57 18.53 -24.70
CA ASP A 74 -2.29 19.18 -25.99
C ASP A 74 -1.16 20.22 -25.85
N HIS A 75 -1.07 20.92 -24.72
CA HIS A 75 0.08 21.79 -24.42
C HIS A 75 1.37 20.99 -24.24
N LEU A 76 1.33 19.85 -23.55
CA LEU A 76 2.50 19.00 -23.35
C LEU A 76 2.98 18.41 -24.69
N ALA A 77 2.06 17.93 -25.53
CA ALA A 77 2.37 17.42 -26.86
C ALA A 77 3.05 18.49 -27.72
N LYS A 78 2.49 19.72 -27.75
CA LYS A 78 3.10 20.84 -28.47
C LYS A 78 4.46 21.24 -27.91
N PHE A 79 4.62 21.24 -26.58
CA PHE A 79 5.91 21.53 -25.94
C PHE A 79 6.98 20.48 -26.28
N LEU A 80 6.60 19.20 -26.39
CA LEU A 80 7.49 18.13 -26.80
C LEU A 80 7.86 18.23 -28.29
N GLU A 81 6.91 18.61 -29.16
CA GLU A 81 7.13 18.89 -30.58
C GLU A 81 8.11 20.07 -30.76
N ASP A 82 7.87 21.17 -30.03
CA ASP A 82 8.75 22.33 -30.00
C ASP A 82 10.14 21.95 -29.46
N GLY A 83 10.20 21.13 -28.40
CA GLY A 83 11.45 20.59 -27.85
C GLY A 83 12.22 19.74 -28.86
N MET A 84 11.53 18.93 -29.66
CA MET A 84 12.11 18.13 -30.73
C MET A 84 12.64 18.99 -31.89
N GLN A 85 11.92 20.05 -32.27
CA GLN A 85 12.34 21.00 -33.32
C GLN A 85 13.53 21.87 -32.87
N VAL A 86 13.63 22.10 -31.55
CA VAL A 86 14.75 22.77 -30.90
C VAL A 86 15.99 21.88 -30.82
N LEU A 87 15.82 20.59 -30.57
CA LEU A 87 16.90 19.60 -30.59
C LEU A 87 17.43 19.37 -32.02
N GLN A 88 16.59 19.54 -33.05
CA GLN A 88 16.98 19.47 -34.46
C GLN A 88 17.78 20.69 -34.95
N ASN A 89 17.71 21.85 -34.27
CA ASN A 89 18.42 23.08 -34.61
C ASN A 89 19.48 23.39 -33.53
N SER A 90 20.65 22.75 -33.66
CA SER A 90 21.73 22.70 -32.67
C SER A 90 22.04 24.02 -31.95
N HIS A 91 21.91 24.05 -30.61
CA HIS A 91 22.64 25.01 -29.78
C HIS A 91 23.03 24.37 -28.43
N SER A 92 24.32 24.13 -28.20
CA SER A 92 24.84 23.56 -26.94
C SER A 92 24.41 24.36 -25.70
N ARG A 93 24.23 25.68 -25.85
CA ARG A 93 23.70 26.58 -24.80
C ARG A 93 22.30 26.21 -24.32
N ARG A 94 21.42 25.70 -25.19
CA ARG A 94 20.07 25.30 -24.78
C ARG A 94 20.08 23.98 -24.04
N VAL A 95 20.96 23.06 -24.43
CA VAL A 95 21.17 21.80 -23.71
C VAL A 95 21.74 22.08 -22.32
N GLU A 96 22.71 22.98 -22.18
CA GLU A 96 23.22 23.44 -20.87
C GLU A 96 22.13 24.08 -20.01
N GLN A 97 21.28 24.93 -20.59
CA GLN A 97 20.13 25.52 -19.88
C GLN A 97 19.11 24.48 -19.41
N TYR A 98 18.81 23.47 -20.22
CA TYR A 98 17.94 22.37 -19.79
C TYR A 98 18.62 21.48 -18.74
N GLN A 99 19.92 21.23 -18.85
CA GLN A 99 20.69 20.51 -17.84
C GLN A 99 20.66 21.24 -16.49
N GLU A 100 20.86 22.56 -16.49
CA GLU A 100 20.73 23.41 -15.30
C GLU A 100 19.32 23.39 -14.75
N ALA A 101 18.30 23.54 -15.60
CA ALA A 101 16.90 23.51 -15.18
C ALA A 101 16.51 22.15 -14.57
N ILE A 102 16.95 21.03 -15.16
CA ILE A 102 16.72 19.68 -14.63
C ILE A 102 17.45 19.50 -13.29
N THR A 103 18.69 20.00 -13.18
CA THR A 103 19.47 19.92 -11.94
C THR A 103 18.80 20.73 -10.83
N GLN A 104 18.30 21.92 -11.15
CA GLN A 104 17.57 22.78 -10.24
C GLN A 104 16.24 22.13 -9.82
N LEU A 105 15.43 21.66 -10.77
CA LEU A 105 14.19 20.91 -10.48
C LEU A 105 14.46 19.67 -9.62
N THR A 106 15.54 18.95 -9.89
CA THR A 106 15.94 17.78 -9.07
C THR A 106 16.33 18.18 -7.66
N ALA A 107 17.03 19.31 -7.49
CA ALA A 107 17.39 19.84 -6.17
C ALA A 107 16.15 20.32 -5.40
N GLU A 108 15.25 21.05 -6.06
CA GLU A 108 13.95 21.47 -5.50
C GLU A 108 13.10 20.25 -5.11
N PHE A 109 13.09 19.20 -5.93
CA PHE A 109 12.38 17.97 -5.62
C PHE A 109 13.01 17.21 -4.45
N LYS A 110 14.34 17.18 -4.34
CA LYS A 110 15.05 16.61 -3.17
C LYS A 110 14.72 17.38 -1.90
N LEU A 111 14.73 18.71 -1.94
CA LEU A 111 14.33 19.56 -0.81
C LEU A 111 12.87 19.31 -0.43
N ALA A 112 11.97 19.16 -1.41
CA ALA A 112 10.57 18.81 -1.16
C ALA A 112 10.40 17.38 -0.58
N LEU A 113 11.32 16.45 -0.87
CA LEU A 113 11.34 15.11 -0.26
C LEU A 113 11.98 15.09 1.14
N GLU A 114 12.82 16.08 1.44
CA GLU A 114 13.38 16.36 2.76
C GLU A 114 12.42 17.16 3.64
N ASP A 115 11.27 17.56 3.09
CA ASP A 115 10.21 18.25 3.83
C ASP A 115 9.87 17.49 5.13
N GLU A 116 9.86 18.24 6.23
CA GLU A 116 9.68 17.70 7.58
C GLU A 116 8.36 16.94 7.71
N HIS A 117 7.31 17.33 6.98
CA HIS A 117 6.02 16.61 7.02
C HIS A 117 6.11 15.25 6.34
N LEU A 118 6.85 15.15 5.22
CA LEU A 118 7.05 13.86 4.54
C LEU A 118 7.91 12.91 5.39
N GLN A 119 8.96 13.44 6.03
CA GLN A 119 9.80 12.65 6.95
C GLN A 119 9.02 12.22 8.19
N ARG A 120 8.21 13.11 8.76
CA ARG A 120 7.33 12.80 9.89
C ARG A 120 6.29 11.74 9.52
N GLY A 121 5.70 11.82 8.33
CA GLY A 121 4.78 10.80 7.81
C GLY A 121 5.44 9.42 7.66
N LYS A 122 6.67 9.37 7.12
CA LYS A 122 7.46 8.12 7.03
C LYS A 122 7.77 7.55 8.42
N GLN A 123 8.18 8.41 9.36
CA GLN A 123 8.46 7.99 10.72
C GLN A 123 7.20 7.44 11.41
N LEU A 124 6.06 8.12 11.27
CA LEU A 124 4.78 7.64 11.82
C LEU A 124 4.38 6.29 11.23
N HIS A 125 4.57 6.08 9.92
CA HIS A 125 4.30 4.79 9.30
C HIS A 125 5.19 3.67 9.86
N PHE A 126 6.48 3.94 10.03
CA PHE A 126 7.43 3.01 10.65
C PHE A 126 7.06 2.70 12.11
N ASP A 127 6.70 3.72 12.89
CA ASP A 127 6.26 3.56 14.28
C ASP A 127 5.00 2.68 14.34
N ILE A 128 4.00 2.94 13.49
CA ILE A 128 2.76 2.14 13.39
C ILE A 128 3.09 0.68 13.10
N GLN A 129 3.94 0.41 12.10
CA GLN A 129 4.32 -0.96 11.74
C GLN A 129 5.08 -1.66 12.86
N THR A 130 5.92 -0.92 13.60
CA THR A 130 6.65 -1.44 14.76
C THR A 130 5.68 -1.84 15.87
N ILE A 131 4.70 -0.99 16.19
CA ILE A 131 3.68 -1.30 17.20
C ILE A 131 2.83 -2.51 16.77
N GLU A 132 2.41 -2.59 15.50
CA GLU A 132 1.68 -3.76 14.98
C GLU A 132 2.48 -5.05 15.09
N THR A 133 3.80 -4.98 14.85
CA THR A 133 4.71 -6.12 15.02
C THR A 133 4.81 -6.54 16.49
N SER A 134 4.91 -5.58 17.42
CA SER A 134 4.90 -5.85 18.86
C SER A 134 3.58 -6.50 19.30
N MET A 135 2.43 -5.95 18.89
CA MET A 135 1.11 -6.52 19.17
C MET A 135 0.96 -7.95 18.62
N ALA A 136 1.41 -8.18 17.38
CA ALA A 136 1.38 -9.51 16.77
C ALA A 136 2.29 -10.52 17.48
N THR A 137 3.43 -10.06 18.01
CA THR A 137 4.36 -10.88 18.79
C THR A 137 3.75 -11.29 20.12
N MET A 138 3.05 -10.37 20.81
CA MET A 138 2.33 -10.68 22.05
C MET A 138 1.20 -11.69 21.84
N LEU A 139 0.52 -11.66 20.68
CA LEU A 139 -0.55 -12.58 20.32
C LEU A 139 -0.07 -13.89 19.69
N LEU A 140 1.24 -14.07 19.49
CA LEU A 140 1.78 -15.23 18.81
C LEU A 140 1.37 -16.57 19.45
N PRO A 141 1.42 -16.74 20.80
CA PRO A 141 0.97 -17.97 21.44
C PRO A 141 -0.50 -18.28 21.16
N HIS A 142 -1.36 -17.25 21.15
CA HIS A 142 -2.78 -17.38 20.85
C HIS A 142 -3.00 -17.77 19.38
N PHE A 143 -2.23 -17.21 18.45
CA PHE A 143 -2.30 -17.58 17.04
C PHE A 143 -1.93 -19.04 16.80
N GLU A 144 -0.90 -19.54 17.47
CA GLU A 144 -0.48 -20.95 17.35
C GLU A 144 -1.55 -21.92 17.86
N ILE A 145 -2.20 -21.57 18.97
CA ILE A 145 -3.30 -22.36 19.52
C ILE A 145 -4.53 -22.29 18.63
N CYS A 146 -4.91 -21.10 18.15
CA CYS A 146 -6.03 -20.93 17.22
C CYS A 146 -5.82 -21.73 15.93
N ARG A 147 -4.59 -21.75 15.40
CA ARG A 147 -4.22 -22.58 14.25
C ARG A 147 -4.39 -24.06 14.56
N THR A 148 -3.95 -24.50 15.74
CA THR A 148 -4.08 -25.90 16.18
C THR A 148 -5.55 -26.32 16.29
N ILE A 149 -6.38 -25.49 16.93
CA ILE A 149 -7.83 -25.68 17.04
C ILE A 149 -8.47 -25.77 15.66
N THR A 150 -8.13 -24.84 14.77
CA THR A 150 -8.67 -24.79 13.40
C THR A 150 -8.26 -26.02 12.59
N THR A 151 -6.99 -26.44 12.70
CA THR A 151 -6.45 -27.61 11.98
C THR A 151 -7.07 -28.92 12.47
N ALA A 152 -7.27 -29.03 13.78
CA ALA A 152 -7.90 -30.19 14.40
C ALA A 152 -9.45 -30.19 14.27
N ASN A 153 -10.04 -29.14 13.69
CA ASN A 153 -11.48 -28.89 13.65
C ASN A 153 -12.13 -29.02 15.04
N ALA A 154 -11.44 -28.52 16.06
CA ALA A 154 -11.86 -28.63 17.44
C ALA A 154 -12.97 -27.62 17.76
N GLN A 155 -13.92 -28.03 18.60
CA GLN A 155 -15.06 -27.21 19.00
C GLN A 155 -15.11 -27.07 20.51
N VAL A 156 -15.60 -25.93 21.00
CA VAL A 156 -15.82 -25.76 22.44
C VAL A 156 -16.90 -26.73 22.90
N GLN A 157 -16.64 -27.45 23.99
CA GLN A 157 -17.55 -28.41 24.58
C GLN A 157 -18.95 -27.82 24.72
N SER A 158 -19.97 -28.57 24.31
CA SER A 158 -21.36 -28.10 24.26
C SER A 158 -22.25 -28.69 25.35
N VAL A 159 -21.96 -29.91 25.79
CA VAL A 159 -22.72 -30.64 26.80
C VAL A 159 -21.93 -30.64 28.10
N GLY A 160 -22.52 -30.13 29.19
CA GLY A 160 -21.86 -30.00 30.49
C GLY A 160 -20.74 -28.95 30.53
N SER A 161 -20.68 -28.05 29.56
CA SER A 161 -19.63 -27.03 29.51
C SER A 161 -19.89 -25.90 30.50
N SER A 162 -18.81 -25.28 30.96
CA SER A 162 -18.86 -24.07 31.80
C SER A 162 -19.16 -22.79 31.01
N PHE A 163 -19.41 -22.90 29.70
CA PHE A 163 -19.61 -21.77 28.80
C PHE A 163 -21.01 -21.78 28.20
N SER A 164 -21.73 -20.68 28.38
CA SER A 164 -23.00 -20.41 27.73
C SER A 164 -22.86 -20.40 26.20
N LYS A 165 -23.98 -20.48 25.49
CA LYS A 165 -24.00 -20.36 24.02
C LYS A 165 -23.33 -19.07 23.50
N PRO A 166 -23.66 -17.86 24.01
CA PRO A 166 -23.03 -16.64 23.51
C PRO A 166 -21.52 -16.59 23.78
N GLU A 167 -21.05 -17.14 24.90
CA GLU A 167 -19.61 -17.23 25.18
C GLU A 167 -18.90 -18.17 24.20
N ARG A 168 -19.51 -19.31 23.86
CA ARG A 168 -18.98 -20.21 22.83
C ARG A 168 -18.90 -19.55 21.47
N ASP A 169 -19.94 -18.82 21.08
CA ASP A 169 -19.95 -18.07 19.80
C ASP A 169 -18.86 -16.97 19.80
N ALA A 170 -18.65 -16.31 20.94
CA ALA A 170 -17.56 -15.34 21.12
C ALA A 170 -16.17 -15.97 20.99
N ILE A 171 -15.94 -17.14 21.60
CA ILE A 171 -14.69 -17.90 21.48
C ILE A 171 -14.43 -18.31 20.03
N VAL A 172 -15.44 -18.88 19.35
CA VAL A 172 -15.32 -19.26 17.93
C VAL A 172 -15.02 -18.04 17.05
N THR A 173 -15.66 -16.91 17.34
CA THR A 173 -15.40 -15.64 16.64
C THR A 173 -13.95 -15.20 16.84
N PHE A 174 -13.43 -15.29 18.07
CA PHE A 174 -12.03 -14.99 18.36
C PHE A 174 -11.08 -15.90 17.57
N VAL A 175 -11.27 -17.22 17.63
CA VAL A 175 -10.40 -18.19 16.93
C VAL A 175 -10.32 -17.89 15.44
N ARG A 176 -11.46 -17.59 14.81
CA ARG A 176 -11.51 -17.21 13.38
C ARG A 176 -10.79 -15.90 13.12
N THR A 177 -11.05 -14.87 13.94
CA THR A 177 -10.45 -13.55 13.78
C THR A 177 -8.93 -13.61 13.95
N ALA A 178 -8.44 -14.35 14.95
CA ALA A 178 -7.03 -14.57 15.22
C ALA A 178 -6.34 -15.31 14.06
N ALA A 179 -6.99 -16.33 13.49
CA ALA A 179 -6.48 -17.04 12.31
C ALA A 179 -6.37 -16.11 11.08
N MET A 180 -7.40 -15.31 10.81
CA MET A 180 -7.40 -14.33 9.71
C MET A 180 -6.37 -13.21 9.91
N LEU A 181 -6.16 -12.77 11.16
CA LEU A 181 -5.17 -11.75 11.49
C LEU A 181 -3.74 -12.30 11.29
N LYS A 182 -3.51 -13.58 11.60
CA LYS A 182 -2.22 -14.24 11.38
C LYS A 182 -1.93 -14.51 9.89
N SER A 183 -2.95 -14.81 9.07
CA SER A 183 -2.79 -14.98 7.62
C SER A 183 -2.67 -13.65 6.86
N GLY A 184 -3.07 -12.53 7.48
CA GLY A 184 -3.11 -11.21 6.87
C GLY A 184 -4.40 -10.92 6.09
N ASP A 185 -5.42 -11.78 6.21
CA ASP A 185 -6.74 -11.58 5.58
C ASP A 185 -7.52 -10.41 6.22
N VAL A 186 -7.22 -10.10 7.48
CA VAL A 186 -7.70 -8.92 8.20
C VAL A 186 -6.54 -8.18 8.85
N THR A 187 -6.72 -6.89 9.12
CA THR A 187 -5.71 -6.03 9.74
C THR A 187 -6.12 -5.62 11.14
N PHE A 188 -5.15 -5.19 11.97
CA PHE A 188 -5.42 -4.61 13.28
C PHE A 188 -6.41 -3.44 13.21
N SER A 189 -6.37 -2.64 12.13
CA SER A 189 -7.35 -1.57 11.84
C SER A 189 -8.81 -2.02 11.87
N SER A 190 -9.09 -3.22 11.39
CA SER A 190 -10.44 -3.77 11.31
C SER A 190 -10.84 -4.49 12.59
N VAL A 191 -9.90 -5.18 13.23
CA VAL A 191 -10.16 -6.02 14.40
C VAL A 191 -10.25 -5.20 15.68
N LEU A 192 -9.46 -4.12 15.79
CA LEU A 192 -9.35 -3.29 16.99
C LEU A 192 -10.17 -2.00 16.94
N GLN A 193 -11.18 -1.92 16.05
CA GLN A 193 -12.16 -0.81 16.12
C GLN A 193 -12.84 -0.73 17.49
N ASP A 194 -13.05 -1.89 18.12
CA ASP A 194 -13.49 -2.02 19.51
C ASP A 194 -12.52 -2.96 20.24
N ALA A 195 -11.43 -2.38 20.74
CA ALA A 195 -10.38 -3.11 21.47
C ALA A 195 -10.92 -3.79 22.74
N SER A 196 -11.93 -3.20 23.39
CA SER A 196 -12.53 -3.77 24.60
C SER A 196 -13.22 -5.11 24.29
N LYS A 197 -14.03 -5.14 23.23
CA LYS A 197 -14.70 -6.34 22.76
C LYS A 197 -13.73 -7.40 22.25
N PHE A 198 -12.62 -6.99 21.65
CA PHE A 198 -11.56 -7.92 21.27
C PHE A 198 -10.96 -8.61 22.51
N LEU A 199 -10.64 -7.84 23.55
CA LEU A 199 -10.06 -8.37 24.79
C LEU A 199 -11.03 -9.22 25.61
N GLU A 200 -12.32 -8.87 25.64
CA GLU A 200 -13.36 -9.71 26.27
C GLU A 200 -13.41 -11.11 25.62
N ARG A 201 -13.38 -11.15 24.28
CA ARG A 201 -13.38 -12.40 23.51
C ARG A 201 -12.09 -13.19 23.71
N LEU A 202 -10.95 -12.49 23.75
CA LEU A 202 -9.66 -13.09 24.07
C LEU A 202 -9.68 -13.72 25.46
N ALA A 203 -10.15 -13.00 26.49
CA ALA A 203 -10.22 -13.51 27.85
C ALA A 203 -11.09 -14.78 27.96
N LEU A 204 -12.23 -14.81 27.26
CA LEU A 204 -13.06 -16.02 27.16
C LEU A 204 -12.31 -17.18 26.49
N PHE A 205 -11.55 -16.89 25.43
CA PHE A 205 -10.71 -17.88 24.77
C PHE A 205 -9.62 -18.42 25.71
N GLU A 206 -8.92 -17.57 26.45
CA GLU A 206 -7.88 -17.96 27.41
C GLU A 206 -8.44 -18.83 28.55
N GLN A 207 -9.64 -18.50 29.03
CA GLN A 207 -10.37 -19.34 30.00
C GLN A 207 -10.75 -20.70 29.42
N ALA A 208 -11.15 -20.76 28.14
CA ALA A 208 -11.46 -22.02 27.48
C ALA A 208 -10.19 -22.86 27.24
N ALA A 209 -9.09 -22.22 26.85
CA ALA A 209 -7.81 -22.87 26.59
C ALA A 209 -7.18 -23.42 27.87
N SER A 210 -7.21 -22.66 28.97
CA SER A 210 -6.70 -23.11 30.28
C SER A 210 -7.49 -24.27 30.89
N LYS A 211 -8.77 -24.43 30.54
CA LYS A 211 -9.64 -25.53 31.00
C LYS A 211 -9.66 -26.74 30.06
N ASP A 212 -8.84 -26.75 29.00
CA ASP A 212 -8.89 -27.76 27.93
C ASP A 212 -10.32 -27.96 27.36
N ALA A 213 -11.08 -26.87 27.20
CA ALA A 213 -12.50 -26.93 26.85
C ALA A 213 -12.77 -27.23 25.36
N PHE A 214 -11.72 -27.40 24.55
CA PHE A 214 -11.82 -27.72 23.13
C PHE A 214 -11.81 -29.23 22.92
N LEU A 215 -12.77 -29.74 22.15
CA LEU A 215 -12.92 -31.16 21.84
C LEU A 215 -12.64 -31.43 20.36
N VAL A 216 -11.94 -32.53 20.09
CA VAL A 216 -11.85 -33.14 18.76
C VAL A 216 -12.66 -34.43 18.81
N CYS A 217 -13.74 -34.49 18.03
CA CYS A 217 -14.76 -35.53 18.14
C CYS A 217 -15.33 -35.60 19.57
N SER A 218 -14.87 -36.56 20.37
CA SER A 218 -15.29 -36.79 21.76
C SER A 218 -14.17 -36.59 22.79
N SER A 219 -12.96 -36.23 22.36
CA SER A 219 -11.76 -36.17 23.21
C SER A 219 -11.28 -34.74 23.40
N ALA A 220 -10.88 -34.39 24.62
CA ALA A 220 -10.31 -33.08 24.92
C ALA A 220 -8.95 -32.88 24.23
N LEU A 221 -8.81 -31.75 23.54
CA LEU A 221 -7.59 -31.29 22.92
C LEU A 221 -6.72 -30.65 24.00
N LYS A 222 -5.60 -31.29 24.33
CA LYS A 222 -4.64 -30.77 25.31
C LYS A 222 -3.80 -29.67 24.67
N LEU A 223 -4.10 -28.41 25.01
CA LEU A 223 -3.46 -27.24 24.41
C LEU A 223 -2.21 -26.80 25.17
N GLN A 224 -2.03 -27.24 26.41
CA GLN A 224 -0.93 -26.82 27.29
C GLN A 224 -0.80 -25.30 27.39
N PHE A 225 -1.92 -24.59 27.41
CA PHE A 225 -1.94 -23.13 27.52
C PHE A 225 -1.42 -22.68 28.88
N ARG A 226 -0.41 -21.80 28.90
CA ARG A 226 0.28 -21.36 30.13
C ARG A 226 0.41 -19.85 30.27
N GLU A 227 0.30 -19.10 29.18
CA GLU A 227 0.60 -17.67 29.13
C GLU A 227 -0.62 -16.89 28.67
N SER A 228 -1.21 -16.14 29.59
CA SER A 228 -2.26 -15.17 29.26
C SER A 228 -1.61 -13.88 28.75
N LEU A 229 -2.30 -13.19 27.86
CA LEU A 229 -1.87 -11.89 27.36
C LEU A 229 -1.83 -10.89 28.51
N ASP A 230 -0.75 -10.12 28.59
CA ASP A 230 -0.73 -8.90 29.39
C ASP A 230 -1.66 -7.87 28.73
N GLN A 231 -2.92 -7.81 29.20
CA GLN A 231 -3.94 -6.96 28.62
C GLN A 231 -3.66 -5.47 28.84
N GLU A 232 -3.00 -5.11 29.95
CA GLU A 232 -2.66 -3.71 30.25
C GLU A 232 -1.60 -3.20 29.29
N LEU A 233 -0.52 -3.97 29.10
CA LEU A 233 0.52 -3.67 28.13
C LEU A 233 -0.03 -3.65 26.70
N PHE A 234 -0.87 -4.63 26.35
CA PHE A 234 -1.48 -4.68 25.02
C PHE A 234 -2.35 -3.45 24.75
N LEU A 235 -3.18 -3.03 25.73
CA LEU A 235 -3.98 -1.81 25.61
C LEU A 235 -3.14 -0.56 25.44
N ALA A 236 -1.99 -0.47 26.13
CA ALA A 236 -1.07 0.64 25.95
C ALA A 236 -0.54 0.71 24.51
N TYR A 237 -0.18 -0.43 23.91
CA TYR A 237 0.20 -0.49 22.50
C TYR A 237 -0.96 -0.10 21.56
N VAL A 238 -2.18 -0.55 21.82
CA VAL A 238 -3.36 -0.18 21.02
C VAL A 238 -3.60 1.32 21.08
N GLN A 239 -3.51 1.93 22.26
CA GLN A 239 -3.70 3.37 22.43
C GLN A 239 -2.64 4.19 21.68
N ASP A 240 -1.36 3.83 21.80
CA ASP A 240 -0.29 4.50 21.05
C ASP A 240 -0.49 4.34 19.54
N TRP A 241 -0.84 3.14 19.08
CA TRP A 241 -1.13 2.90 17.66
C TRP A 241 -2.30 3.73 17.13
N VAL A 242 -3.39 3.88 17.89
CA VAL A 242 -4.53 4.76 17.52
C VAL A 242 -4.06 6.21 17.38
N LEU A 243 -3.34 6.73 18.38
CA LEU A 243 -2.84 8.12 18.36
C LEU A 243 -1.91 8.39 17.18
N LYS A 244 -1.00 7.45 16.87
CA LYS A 244 -0.09 7.56 15.72
C LYS A 244 -0.85 7.54 14.39
N ARG A 245 -1.90 6.71 14.29
CA ARG A 245 -2.75 6.64 13.11
C ARG A 245 -3.58 7.89 12.88
N GLU A 246 -4.16 8.45 13.94
CA GLU A 246 -4.88 9.73 13.86
C GLU A 246 -3.93 10.86 13.42
N SER A 247 -2.70 10.87 13.95
CA SER A 247 -1.65 11.84 13.55
C SER A 247 -1.24 11.73 12.08
N LEU A 248 -1.48 10.59 11.43
CA LEU A 248 -1.16 10.36 10.00
C LEU A 248 -2.33 10.78 9.08
N GLN A 249 -3.54 10.96 9.62
CA GLN A 249 -4.73 11.36 8.87
C GLN A 249 -4.94 12.89 8.82
N VAL A 250 -4.16 13.64 9.60
CA VAL A 250 -4.14 15.12 9.67
C VAL A 250 -3.06 15.67 8.73
#